data_AF-A0A933FX18-F1
#
_entry.id   AF-A0A933FX18-F1
#
_cell.length_a   1.000
_cell.length_b   1.000
_cell.length_c   1.000
_cell.angle_alpha   90.00
_cell.angle_beta   90.00
_cell.angle_gamma   90.00
#
_symmetry.space_group_name_H-M   'P 1'
#
loop_
_entity.id
_entity.type
_entity.pdbx_description
1 polymer ?
#
loop_
_entity_poly.entity_id
_entity_poly.type
_entity_poly.pdbx_seq_one_letter_code
_entity_poly.pdbx_strand_id
1 'polypeptide(L)'
;MESILLMMQIIALTCLSALCVYLITMLIRVRSTLEVVDRDLKELTAKAIPVFENLEVITEKIKNVAESIDEQVENVKHSINAVKHIADDIADFERRVQERIEEPVMETVGAFAALFKGIQTFFARLRA
;
A
#
# COMPACT_ATOMS: atom_id res chain seq x y z
N MET A 1 3.46 16.39 91.39
CA MET A 1 3.27 16.89 90.00
C MET A 1 4.48 16.60 89.12
N GLU A 2 5.70 16.72 89.63
CA GLU A 2 6.94 16.42 88.88
C GLU A 2 7.05 14.98 88.36
N SER A 3 6.64 13.98 89.16
CA SER A 3 6.67 12.57 88.73
C SER A 3 5.74 12.27 87.54
N ILE A 4 4.63 13.00 87.41
CA ILE A 4 3.68 12.85 86.30
C ILE A 4 4.27 13.46 85.02
N LEU A 5 4.93 14.61 85.14
CA LEU A 5 5.65 15.25 84.03
C LEU A 5 6.78 14.35 83.49
N LEU A 6 7.55 13.72 84.37
CA LEU A 6 8.61 12.77 83.99
C LEU A 6 8.06 11.55 83.22
N MET A 7 6.95 10.97 83.68
CA MET A 7 6.31 9.84 82.99
C MET A 7 5.81 10.22 81.59
N MET A 8 5.19 11.39 81.45
CA MET A 8 4.72 11.90 80.15
C MET A 8 5.90 12.14 79.19
N GLN A 9 7.02 12.66 79.69
CA GLN A 9 8.21 12.91 78.87
C GLN A 9 8.87 11.62 78.37
N ILE A 10 8.94 10.58 79.21
CA ILE A 10 9.47 9.25 78.81
C ILE A 10 8.60 8.63 77.71
N ILE A 11 7.27 8.70 77.85
CA ILE A 11 6.33 8.18 76.84
C ILE A 11 6.47 8.97 75.54
N ALA A 12 6.56 10.30 75.61
CA ALA A 12 6.73 11.16 74.44
C ALA A 12 8.05 10.84 73.69
N LEU A 13 9.16 10.66 74.42
CA LEU A 13 10.45 10.28 73.84
C LEU A 13 10.40 8.89 73.18
N THR A 14 9.69 7.94 73.78
CA THR A 14 9.54 6.59 73.24
C THR A 14 8.73 6.60 71.94
N CYS A 15 7.61 7.35 71.91
CA CYS A 15 6.83 7.55 70.69
C CYS A 15 7.64 8.24 69.58
N LEU A 16 8.42 9.26 69.93
CA LEU A 16 9.27 9.96 68.97
C LEU A 16 10.32 9.02 68.37
N SER A 17 10.97 8.21 69.21
CA SER A 17 11.96 7.22 68.75
C SER A 17 11.33 6.19 67.81
N ALA A 18 10.14 5.68 68.14
CA ALA A 18 9.42 4.72 67.30
C ALA A 18 9.06 5.34 65.94
N LEU A 19 8.61 6.59 65.93
CA LEU A 19 8.26 7.33 64.72
C LEU A 19 9.50 7.58 63.84
N CYS A 20 10.64 7.93 64.41
CA CYS A 20 11.89 8.09 63.67
C CYS A 20 12.33 6.78 62.98
N VAL A 21 12.28 5.65 63.68
CA VAL A 21 12.63 4.33 63.10
C VAL A 21 11.67 3.96 61.95
N TYR A 22 10.37 4.23 62.14
CA TYR A 22 9.37 4.00 61.10
C TYR A 22 9.65 4.84 59.85
N LEU A 23 9.94 6.14 60.01
CA LEU A 23 10.26 7.03 58.88
C LEU A 23 11.51 6.58 58.13
N ILE A 24 12.57 6.18 58.83
CA ILE A 24 13.80 5.66 58.19
C ILE A 24 13.47 4.42 57.36
N THR A 25 12.70 3.49 57.91
CA THR A 25 12.29 2.27 57.20
C THR A 25 11.45 2.59 55.96
N MET A 26 10.53 3.55 56.08
CA MET A 26 9.71 4.00 54.96
C MET A 26 10.56 4.65 53.86
N LEU A 27 11.52 5.49 54.20
CA LEU A 27 12.42 6.13 53.24
C LEU A 27 13.28 5.11 52.47
N ILE A 28 13.79 4.08 53.14
CA ILE A 28 14.52 3.00 52.49
C ILE A 28 13.61 2.26 51.49
N ARG A 29 12.37 1.98 51.88
CA ARG A 29 11.41 1.31 51.00
C ARG A 29 11.07 2.16 49.77
N VAL A 30 10.85 3.46 49.96
CA VAL A 30 10.57 4.40 48.86
C VAL A 30 11.76 4.52 47.91
N ARG A 31 12.99 4.62 48.44
CA ARG A 31 14.22 4.64 47.63
C ARG A 31 14.32 3.40 46.74
N SER A 32 14.09 2.21 47.30
CA SER A 32 14.12 0.96 46.55
C SER A 32 13.04 0.93 45.45
N THR A 33 11.82 1.39 45.73
CA THR A 33 10.76 1.48 44.71
C THR A 33 11.14 2.44 43.59
N LEU A 34 11.71 3.61 43.93
CA LEU A 34 12.15 4.59 42.93
C LEU A 34 13.26 4.05 42.02
N GLU A 35 14.18 3.24 42.54
CA GLU A 35 15.22 2.58 41.73
C GLU A 35 14.66 1.51 40.77
N VAL A 36 13.57 0.85 41.13
CA VAL A 36 12.87 -0.07 40.21
C VAL A 36 12.15 0.73 39.13
N VAL A 37 11.43 1.78 39.51
CA VAL A 37 10.72 2.65 38.57
C VAL A 37 11.69 3.32 37.57
N ASP A 38 12.84 3.81 38.02
CA ASP A 38 13.85 4.41 37.13
C ASP A 38 14.39 3.39 36.11
N ARG A 39 14.59 2.14 36.52
CA ARG A 39 14.99 1.05 35.63
C ARG A 39 13.90 0.71 34.62
N ASP A 40 12.67 0.55 35.07
CA ASP A 40 11.53 0.24 34.21
C ASP A 40 11.30 1.36 33.18
N LEU A 41 11.40 2.63 33.60
CA LEU A 41 11.30 3.77 32.70
C LEU A 41 12.43 3.78 31.66
N LYS A 42 13.67 3.52 32.07
CA LYS A 42 14.80 3.41 31.13
C LYS A 42 14.61 2.29 30.12
N GLU A 43 14.13 1.12 30.55
CA GLU A 43 13.81 0.02 29.64
C GLU A 43 12.67 0.36 28.69
N LEU A 44 11.61 1.01 29.18
CA LEU A 44 10.50 1.46 28.36
C LEU A 44 10.96 2.49 27.32
N THR A 45 11.76 3.48 27.71
CA THR A 45 12.34 4.45 26.78
C THR A 45 13.24 3.77 25.76
N ALA A 46 14.11 2.85 26.18
CA ALA A 46 14.99 2.09 25.30
C ALA A 46 14.23 1.21 24.29
N LYS A 47 13.03 0.71 24.64
CA LYS A 47 12.16 -0.06 23.74
C LYS A 47 11.25 0.81 22.89
N ALA A 48 10.81 1.95 23.40
CA ALA A 48 9.85 2.83 22.71
C ALA A 48 10.51 3.63 21.58
N ILE A 49 11.70 4.20 21.81
CA ILE A 49 12.45 4.96 20.79
C ILE A 49 12.62 4.17 19.48
N PRO A 50 13.16 2.93 19.48
CA PRO A 50 13.34 2.20 18.23
C PRO A 50 12.01 1.81 17.58
N VAL A 51 10.91 1.66 18.34
CA VAL A 51 9.59 1.42 17.73
C VAL A 51 9.12 2.64 16.95
N PHE A 52 9.29 3.85 17.50
CA PHE A 52 8.95 5.08 16.78
C PHE A 52 9.82 5.29 15.54
N GLU A 53 11.14 5.05 15.63
CA GLU A 53 12.03 5.11 14.47
C GLU A 53 11.62 4.09 13.39
N ASN A 54 11.31 2.85 13.78
CA ASN A 54 10.84 1.84 12.83
C ASN A 54 9.50 2.22 12.18
N LEU A 55 8.58 2.86 12.91
CA LEU A 55 7.32 3.32 12.36
C LEU A 55 7.51 4.43 11.33
N GLU A 56 8.44 5.36 11.56
CA GLU A 56 8.79 6.41 10.59
C GLU A 56 9.34 5.79 9.30
N VAL A 57 10.30 4.85 9.40
CA VAL A 57 10.87 4.13 8.26
C VAL A 57 9.80 3.32 7.51
N ILE A 58 8.90 2.65 8.22
CA ILE A 58 7.80 1.89 7.60
C ILE A 58 6.86 2.84 6.86
N THR A 59 6.52 3.98 7.45
CA THR A 59 5.64 4.98 6.83
C THR A 59 6.26 5.55 5.56
N GLU A 60 7.57 5.86 5.58
CA GLU A 60 8.30 6.32 4.40
C GLU A 60 8.34 5.24 3.31
N LYS A 61 8.60 3.98 3.66
CA LYS A 61 8.56 2.87 2.70
C LYS A 61 7.18 2.68 2.08
N ILE A 62 6.12 2.79 2.88
CA ILE A 62 4.73 2.70 2.39
C ILE A 62 4.46 3.84 1.39
N LYS A 63 4.90 5.06 1.70
CA LYS A 63 4.77 6.21 0.80
C LYS A 63 5.48 5.96 -0.53
N ASN A 64 6.73 5.51 -0.49
CA ASN A 64 7.51 5.21 -1.71
C ASN A 64 6.88 4.08 -2.54
N VAL A 65 6.34 3.06 -1.88
CA VAL A 65 5.61 1.97 -2.55
C VAL A 65 4.33 2.49 -3.20
N ALA A 66 3.57 3.35 -2.52
CA ALA A 66 2.36 3.96 -3.08
C ALA A 66 2.69 4.82 -4.31
N GLU A 67 3.73 5.66 -4.24
CA GLU A 67 4.20 6.46 -5.39
C GLU A 67 4.64 5.56 -6.57
N SER A 68 5.37 4.49 -6.29
CA SER A 68 5.78 3.52 -7.33
C SER A 68 4.60 2.77 -7.95
N ILE A 69 3.52 2.56 -7.19
CA ILE A 69 2.29 1.94 -7.70
C ILE A 69 1.56 2.92 -8.62
N ASP A 70 1.44 4.19 -8.23
CA ASP A 70 0.81 5.22 -9.05
C ASP A 70 1.53 5.36 -10.41
N GLU A 71 2.86 5.39 -10.42
CA GLU A 71 3.65 5.41 -11.65
C GLU A 71 3.43 4.17 -12.52
N GLN A 72 3.38 2.98 -11.91
CA GLN A 72 3.11 1.73 -12.64
C GLN A 72 1.70 1.72 -13.25
N VAL A 73 0.70 2.22 -12.51
CA VAL A 73 -0.68 2.33 -13.01
C VAL A 73 -0.75 3.30 -14.19
N GLU A 74 -0.04 4.43 -14.12
CA GLU A 74 0.05 5.39 -15.22
C GLU A 74 0.70 4.76 -16.47
N ASN A 75 1.81 4.04 -16.31
CA ASN A 75 2.49 3.32 -17.40
C ASN A 75 1.60 2.24 -18.04
N VAL A 76 0.84 1.50 -17.23
CA VAL A 76 -0.12 0.51 -17.72
C VAL A 76 -1.24 1.20 -18.49
N LYS A 77 -1.77 2.32 -18.00
CA LYS A 77 -2.79 3.10 -18.70
C LYS A 77 -2.28 3.60 -20.06
N HIS A 78 -1.04 4.08 -20.13
CA HIS A 78 -0.41 4.44 -21.41
C HIS A 78 -0.27 3.26 -22.36
N SER A 79 0.13 2.10 -21.84
CA SER A 79 0.25 0.87 -22.64
C SER A 79 -1.11 0.43 -23.20
N ILE A 80 -2.17 0.47 -22.38
CA ILE A 80 -3.54 0.15 -22.81
C ILE A 80 -4.00 1.14 -23.88
N ASN A 81 -3.73 2.44 -23.73
CA ASN A 81 -4.05 3.44 -24.74
C ASN A 81 -3.30 3.21 -26.05
N ALA A 82 -2.02 2.84 -26.01
CA ALA A 82 -1.26 2.49 -27.20
C ALA A 82 -1.84 1.27 -27.92
N VAL A 83 -2.22 0.22 -27.18
CA VAL A 83 -2.88 -0.96 -27.75
C VAL A 83 -4.23 -0.59 -28.36
N LYS A 84 -5.01 0.28 -27.71
CA LYS A 84 -6.26 0.79 -28.26
C LYS A 84 -6.03 1.53 -29.58
N HIS A 85 -5.04 2.41 -29.66
CA HIS A 85 -4.70 3.11 -30.90
C HIS A 85 -4.33 2.14 -32.03
N ILE A 86 -3.53 1.12 -31.74
CA ILE A 86 -3.19 0.08 -32.73
C ILE A 86 -4.44 -0.67 -33.19
N ALA A 87 -5.36 -1.01 -32.27
CA ALA A 87 -6.60 -1.67 -32.62
C ALA A 87 -7.50 -0.79 -33.51
N ASP A 88 -7.60 0.51 -33.19
CA ASP A 88 -8.33 1.48 -34.00
C ASP A 88 -7.69 1.62 -35.40
N ASP A 89 -6.36 1.71 -35.49
CA ASP A 89 -5.62 1.77 -36.77
C ASP A 89 -5.81 0.51 -37.63
N ILE A 90 -5.85 -0.67 -37.00
CA ILE A 90 -6.11 -1.94 -37.67
C ILE A 90 -7.55 -1.98 -38.19
N ALA A 91 -8.53 -1.57 -37.39
CA ALA A 91 -9.93 -1.53 -37.81
C ALA A 91 -10.14 -0.56 -38.99
N ASP A 92 -9.48 0.59 -38.95
CA ASP A 92 -9.50 1.57 -40.04
C ASP A 92 -8.79 1.03 -41.30
N PHE A 93 -7.69 0.29 -41.14
CA PHE A 93 -7.02 -0.37 -42.25
C PHE A 93 -7.89 -1.45 -42.88
N GLU A 94 -8.56 -2.28 -42.08
CA GLU A 94 -9.50 -3.30 -42.56
C GLU A 94 -10.63 -2.67 -43.37
N ARG A 95 -11.26 -1.60 -42.87
CA ARG A 95 -12.30 -0.86 -43.63
C ARG A 95 -11.78 -0.35 -44.97
N ARG A 96 -10.61 0.30 -44.98
CA ARG A 96 -10.01 0.83 -46.22
C ARG A 96 -9.66 -0.28 -47.21
N VAL A 97 -9.17 -1.42 -46.73
CA VAL A 97 -8.84 -2.58 -47.57
C VAL A 97 -10.11 -3.21 -48.12
N GLN A 98 -11.15 -3.38 -47.30
CA GLN A 98 -12.44 -3.90 -47.76
C GLN A 98 -13.02 -3.01 -48.86
N GLU A 99 -13.13 -1.69 -48.62
CA GLU A 99 -13.64 -0.73 -49.62
C GLU A 99 -12.84 -0.77 -50.93
N ARG A 100 -11.51 -0.86 -50.87
CA ARG A 100 -10.65 -0.89 -52.07
C ARG A 100 -10.58 -2.22 -52.78
N ILE A 101 -10.83 -3.34 -52.12
CA ILE A 101 -10.77 -4.67 -52.74
C ILE A 101 -12.13 -5.09 -53.30
N GLU A 102 -13.23 -4.68 -52.67
CA GLU A 102 -14.58 -5.07 -53.08
C GLU A 102 -14.92 -4.57 -54.49
N GLU A 103 -14.57 -3.32 -54.85
CA GLU A 103 -14.76 -2.77 -56.19
C GLU A 103 -14.01 -3.55 -57.30
N PRO A 104 -12.66 -3.67 -57.26
CA PRO A 104 -11.90 -4.31 -58.33
C PRO A 104 -12.12 -5.83 -58.41
N VAL A 105 -12.39 -6.50 -57.28
CA VAL A 105 -12.70 -7.94 -57.28
C VAL A 105 -14.07 -8.20 -57.88
N MET A 106 -15.09 -7.37 -57.57
CA MET A 106 -16.41 -7.51 -58.18
C MET A 106 -16.37 -7.26 -59.69
N GLU A 107 -15.58 -6.30 -60.17
CA GLU A 107 -15.37 -6.08 -61.61
C GLU A 107 -14.64 -7.25 -62.29
N THR A 108 -13.57 -7.77 -61.70
CA THR A 108 -12.84 -8.91 -62.31
C THR A 108 -13.66 -10.18 -62.32
N VAL A 109 -14.33 -10.52 -61.21
CA VAL A 109 -15.22 -11.69 -61.15
C VAL A 109 -16.37 -11.52 -62.15
N GLY A 110 -16.94 -10.32 -62.27
CA GLY A 110 -17.97 -10.00 -63.26
C GLY A 110 -17.49 -10.19 -64.70
N ALA A 111 -16.29 -9.70 -65.04
CA ALA A 111 -15.70 -9.83 -66.36
C ALA A 111 -15.37 -11.29 -66.73
N PHE A 112 -14.81 -12.06 -65.79
CA PHE A 112 -14.56 -13.49 -65.98
C PHE A 112 -15.86 -14.29 -66.11
N ALA A 113 -16.87 -13.99 -65.29
CA ALA A 113 -18.19 -14.60 -65.40
C ALA A 113 -18.87 -14.28 -66.74
N ALA A 114 -18.73 -13.04 -67.23
CA ALA A 114 -19.24 -12.62 -68.53
C ALA A 114 -18.50 -13.34 -69.68
N LEU A 115 -17.19 -13.51 -69.60
CA LEU A 115 -16.39 -14.27 -70.56
C LEU A 115 -16.84 -15.74 -70.62
N PHE A 116 -16.99 -16.40 -69.46
CA PHE A 116 -17.49 -17.77 -69.40
C PHE A 116 -18.90 -17.92 -69.98
N LYS A 117 -19.82 -16.99 -69.65
CA LYS A 117 -21.16 -16.95 -70.26
C LYS A 117 -21.10 -16.73 -71.77
N GLY A 118 -20.21 -15.87 -72.24
CA GLY A 118 -19.97 -15.61 -73.66
C GLY A 118 -19.52 -16.87 -74.39
N ILE A 119 -18.53 -17.58 -73.86
CA ILE A 119 -18.02 -18.84 -74.42
C ILE A 119 -19.11 -19.93 -74.40
N GLN A 120 -19.85 -20.06 -73.30
CA GLN A 120 -20.94 -21.03 -73.19
C GLN A 120 -22.06 -20.74 -74.21
N THR A 121 -22.39 -19.47 -74.42
CA THR A 121 -23.40 -19.05 -75.40
C THR A 121 -22.90 -19.26 -76.83
N PHE A 122 -21.62 -19.05 -77.08
CA PHE A 122 -20.99 -19.32 -78.38
C PHE A 122 -21.03 -20.82 -78.70
N PHE A 123 -20.67 -21.68 -77.75
CA PHE A 123 -20.76 -23.13 -77.91
C PHE A 123 -22.21 -23.63 -78.03
N ALA A 124 -23.14 -23.05 -77.28
CA ALA A 124 -24.55 -23.38 -77.39
C ALA A 124 -25.12 -23.01 -78.77
N ARG A 125 -24.65 -21.90 -79.36
CA ARG A 125 -25.07 -21.44 -80.69
C ARG A 125 -24.36 -22.15 -81.84
N LEU A 126 -23.16 -22.68 -81.62
CA LEU A 126 -22.42 -23.48 -82.61
C LEU A 126 -22.86 -24.95 -82.65
N ARG A 127 -23.56 -25.41 -81.60
CA ARG A 127 -24.11 -26.76 -81.46
C ARG A 127 -25.60 -26.86 -81.82
N ALA A 128 -26.24 -25.73 -82.14
CA ALA A 128 -27.58 -25.63 -82.71
C ALA A 128 -27.49 -25.45 -84.22
#